data_AF-A0A6P0IMG0-F1
#
_entry.id   AF-A0A6P0IMG0-F1
#
_cell.length_a   1.000
_cell.length_b   1.000
_cell.length_c   1.000
_cell.angle_alpha   90.00
_cell.angle_beta   90.00
_cell.angle_gamma   90.00
#
_symmetry.space_group_name_H-M   'P 1'
#
loop_
_entity.id
_entity.type
_entity.pdbx_description
1 polymer ?
#
loop_
_entity_poly.entity_id
_entity_poly.type
_entity_poly.pdbx_seq_one_letter_code
_entity_poly.pdbx_strand_id
1 'polypeptide(L)'
;SRRPLTPEEAKALVVIASHMARRMTVLIRQLLTAYQQLLEKQVPLEQHFRLYKYLERFQAHFRSRMNPRRSKVAAYNSQEKLNELAISLLSQLLFCTGTSGRQRLWTSLFDGELS
;
A
#
# COMPACT_ATOMS: atom_id res chain seq x y z
N SER A 1 0.60 -14.04 20.34
CA SER A 1 -0.37 -14.27 19.26
C SER A 1 -0.85 -12.92 18.72
N ARG A 2 -1.27 -12.82 17.45
CA ARG A 2 -1.90 -11.58 16.93
C ARG A 2 -3.40 -11.63 17.20
N ARG A 3 -3.90 -10.72 18.05
CA ARG A 3 -5.33 -10.52 18.29
C ARG A 3 -5.96 -9.78 17.09
N PRO A 4 -7.21 -10.11 16.69
CA PRO A 4 -7.97 -9.26 15.78
C PRO A 4 -8.16 -7.85 16.36
N LEU A 5 -8.20 -6.84 15.50
CA LEU A 5 -8.52 -5.47 15.90
C LEU A 5 -10.01 -5.37 16.25
N THR A 6 -10.36 -4.57 17.25
CA THR A 6 -11.76 -4.14 17.43
C THR A 6 -12.13 -3.14 16.32
N PRO A 7 -13.43 -2.93 16.05
CA PRO A 7 -13.87 -1.91 15.09
C PRO A 7 -13.33 -0.51 15.42
N GLU A 8 -13.22 -0.16 16.69
CA GLU A 8 -12.68 1.12 17.16
C GLU A 8 -11.18 1.24 16.86
N GLU A 9 -10.41 0.18 17.13
CA GLU A 9 -8.98 0.15 16.81
C GLU A 9 -8.73 0.22 15.31
N ALA A 10 -9.55 -0.46 14.51
CA ALA A 10 -9.50 -0.37 13.05
C ALA A 10 -9.80 1.06 12.56
N LYS A 11 -10.86 1.70 13.08
CA LYS A 11 -11.18 3.11 12.76
C LYS A 11 -10.04 4.06 13.14
N ALA A 12 -9.43 3.87 14.30
CA ALA A 12 -8.29 4.67 14.75
C ALA A 12 -7.11 4.54 13.78
N LEU A 13 -6.78 3.31 13.35
CA LEU A 13 -5.74 3.07 12.35
C LEU A 13 -6.06 3.71 11.00
N VAL A 14 -7.31 3.68 10.54
CA VAL A 14 -7.75 4.38 9.31
C VAL A 14 -7.51 5.88 9.40
N VAL A 15 -7.82 6.49 10.55
CA VAL A 15 -7.59 7.92 10.78
C VAL A 15 -6.09 8.25 10.77
N ILE A 16 -5.27 7.45 11.47
CA ILE A 16 -3.81 7.61 11.52
C ILE A 16 -3.21 7.47 10.12
N ALA A 17 -3.57 6.41 9.39
CA ALA A 17 -3.11 6.17 8.02
C ALA A 17 -3.49 7.32 7.08
N SER A 18 -4.74 7.79 7.13
CA SER A 18 -5.21 8.91 6.32
C SER A 18 -4.47 10.21 6.64
N HIS A 19 -4.20 10.47 7.93
CA HIS A 19 -3.43 11.62 8.36
C HIS A 19 -1.98 11.58 7.84
N MET A 20 -1.31 10.43 7.96
CA MET A 20 0.04 10.23 7.42
C MET A 20 0.07 10.38 5.90
N ALA A 21 -0.90 9.76 5.20
CA ALA A 21 -1.01 9.85 3.75
C ALA A 21 -1.14 11.31 3.28
N ARG A 22 -1.95 12.13 3.97
CA ARG A 22 -2.09 13.57 3.66
C ARG A 22 -0.74 14.29 3.74
N ARG A 23 0.04 14.04 4.80
CA ARG A 23 1.38 14.64 4.96
C ARG A 23 2.38 14.17 3.90
N MET A 24 2.18 12.97 3.36
CA MET A 24 3.05 12.37 2.34
C MET A 24 2.50 12.52 0.91
N THR A 25 1.41 13.26 0.70
CA THR A 25 0.68 13.31 -0.60
C THR A 25 1.60 13.59 -1.78
N VAL A 26 2.49 14.58 -1.66
CA VAL A 26 3.44 14.94 -2.73
C VAL A 26 4.36 13.78 -3.05
N LEU A 27 4.88 13.09 -2.03
CA LEU A 27 5.78 11.95 -2.21
C LEU A 27 5.06 10.76 -2.84
N ILE A 28 3.84 10.49 -2.39
CA ILE A 28 3.00 9.41 -2.96
C ILE A 28 2.75 9.68 -4.45
N ARG A 29 2.38 10.92 -4.83
CA ARG A 29 2.20 11.30 -6.23
C ARG A 29 3.48 11.14 -7.04
N GLN A 30 4.61 11.61 -6.52
CA GLN A 30 5.92 11.46 -7.19
C GLN A 30 6.26 9.99 -7.47
N LEU A 31 6.04 9.10 -6.50
CA LEU A 31 6.32 7.67 -6.66
C LEU A 31 5.39 7.02 -7.69
N LEU A 32 4.09 7.36 -7.68
CA LEU A 32 3.12 6.84 -8.64
C LEU A 32 3.39 7.35 -10.07
N THR A 33 3.73 8.64 -10.22
CA THR A 33 4.12 9.21 -11.51
C THR A 33 5.40 8.56 -12.03
N ALA A 34 6.42 8.36 -11.18
CA ALA A 34 7.64 7.66 -11.58
C ALA A 34 7.36 6.23 -12.04
N TYR A 35 6.52 5.50 -11.31
CA TYR A 35 6.11 4.15 -11.69
C TYR A 35 5.42 4.13 -13.06
N GLN A 36 4.47 5.04 -13.29
CA GLN A 36 3.76 5.14 -14.57
C GLN A 36 4.72 5.47 -15.73
N GLN A 37 5.64 6.42 -15.54
CA GLN A 37 6.63 6.78 -16.57
C GLN A 37 7.56 5.61 -16.93
N LEU A 38 7.97 4.80 -15.96
CA LEU A 38 8.80 3.62 -16.21
C LEU A 38 8.03 2.54 -16.98
N LEU A 39 6.76 2.30 -16.61
CA LEU A 39 5.88 1.38 -17.35
C LEU A 39 5.69 1.81 -18.80
N GLU A 40 5.35 3.08 -19.04
CA GLU A 40 5.15 3.63 -20.39
C GLU A 40 6.41 3.52 -21.26
N LYS A 41 7.58 3.68 -20.65
CA LYS A 41 8.88 3.58 -21.33
C LYS A 41 9.46 2.17 -21.36
N GLN A 42 8.79 1.18 -20.76
CA GLN A 42 9.28 -0.20 -20.58
C GLN A 42 10.66 -0.26 -19.92
N VAL A 43 10.89 0.62 -18.94
CA VAL A 43 12.15 0.74 -18.22
C VAL A 43 12.07 -0.04 -16.90
N PRO A 44 13.13 -0.79 -16.50
CA PRO A 44 13.17 -1.47 -15.21
C PRO A 44 12.99 -0.51 -14.02
N LEU A 45 12.27 -0.97 -12.98
CA LEU A 45 11.95 -0.16 -11.79
C LEU A 45 13.20 0.28 -11.02
N GLU A 46 14.27 -0.50 -11.13
CA GLU A 46 15.60 -0.27 -10.56
C GLU A 46 16.21 1.06 -11.03
N GLN A 47 15.85 1.53 -12.23
CA GLN A 47 16.40 2.76 -12.79
C GLN A 47 15.90 4.03 -12.09
N HIS A 48 14.81 3.94 -11.32
CA HIS A 48 14.33 5.06 -10.51
C HIS A 48 14.64 4.83 -9.02
N PHE A 49 15.81 5.32 -8.58
CA PHE A 49 16.39 5.09 -7.26
C PHE A 49 15.39 5.18 -6.09
N ARG A 50 14.60 6.27 -6.04
CA ARG A 50 13.67 6.50 -4.93
C ARG A 50 12.51 5.50 -4.90
N LEU A 51 12.03 5.09 -6.08
CA LEU A 51 10.95 4.12 -6.22
C LEU A 51 11.46 2.73 -5.84
N TYR A 52 12.60 2.36 -6.37
CA TYR A 52 13.27 1.12 -6.02
C TYR A 52 13.51 0.99 -4.51
N LYS A 53 14.03 2.05 -3.86
CA LYS A 53 14.23 2.08 -2.41
C LYS A 53 12.93 1.94 -1.61
N TYR A 54 11.83 2.50 -2.11
CA TYR A 54 10.52 2.30 -1.49
C TYR A 54 10.08 0.84 -1.57
N LEU A 55 10.19 0.23 -2.75
CA LEU A 55 9.80 -1.16 -3.01
C LEU A 55 10.62 -2.15 -2.17
N GLU A 56 11.94 -1.97 -2.13
CA GLU A 56 12.87 -2.76 -1.31
C GLU A 56 12.46 -2.73 0.18
N ARG A 57 12.20 -1.54 0.73
CA ARG A 57 11.76 -1.38 2.12
C ARG A 57 10.40 -2.01 2.36
N PHE A 58 9.46 -1.86 1.42
CA PHE A 58 8.15 -2.47 1.51
C PHE A 58 8.26 -4.00 1.61
N GLN A 59 9.04 -4.64 0.74
CA GLN A 59 9.21 -6.09 0.74
C GLN A 59 9.86 -6.59 2.03
N ALA A 60 10.90 -5.89 2.52
CA ALA A 60 11.55 -6.24 3.79
C ALA A 60 10.57 -6.15 4.97
N HIS A 61 9.75 -5.10 5.02
CA HIS A 61 8.70 -4.95 6.03
C HIS A 61 7.60 -6.01 5.89
N PHE A 62 7.16 -6.32 4.66
CA PHE A 62 6.14 -7.33 4.42
C PHE A 62 6.62 -8.72 4.85
N ARG A 63 7.81 -9.15 4.41
CA ARG A 63 8.38 -10.46 4.74
C ARG A 63 8.66 -10.64 6.23
N SER A 64 9.10 -9.58 6.92
CA SER A 64 9.37 -9.63 8.37
C SER A 64 8.10 -9.61 9.23
N ARG A 65 6.99 -9.06 8.72
CA ARG A 65 5.76 -8.89 9.49
C ARG A 65 4.66 -9.87 9.09
N MET A 66 4.58 -10.35 7.86
CA MET A 66 3.46 -11.19 7.43
C MET A 66 3.76 -12.67 7.65
N ASN A 67 2.75 -13.45 8.03
CA ASN A 67 2.90 -14.89 8.16
C ASN A 67 2.64 -15.53 6.78
N PRO A 68 3.67 -16.06 6.09
CA PRO A 68 3.53 -16.63 4.75
C PRO A 68 2.59 -17.85 4.71
N ARG A 69 2.33 -18.49 5.86
CA ARG A 69 1.40 -19.63 5.96
C ARG A 69 -0.07 -19.22 5.90
N ARG A 70 -0.41 -17.92 5.97
CA ARG A 70 -1.79 -17.47 5.74
C ARG A 70 -2.08 -17.46 4.24
N SER A 71 -3.16 -18.09 3.81
CA SER A 71 -3.56 -18.21 2.40
C SER A 71 -3.52 -16.89 1.62
N LYS A 72 -4.10 -15.81 2.17
CA LYS A 72 -4.07 -14.47 1.55
C LYS A 72 -2.65 -13.89 1.40
N VAL A 73 -1.71 -14.28 2.27
CA VAL A 73 -0.31 -13.83 2.22
C VAL A 73 0.51 -14.66 1.23
N ALA A 74 0.21 -15.96 1.13
CA ALA A 74 0.88 -16.88 0.22
C ALA A 74 0.76 -16.47 -1.25
N ALA A 75 -0.27 -15.70 -1.62
CA ALA A 75 -0.43 -15.12 -2.96
C ALA A 75 0.67 -14.11 -3.33
N TYR A 76 1.38 -13.53 -2.35
CA TYR A 76 2.46 -12.56 -2.55
C TYR A 76 3.83 -13.23 -2.38
N ASN A 77 4.07 -14.29 -3.15
CA ASN A 77 5.28 -15.12 -3.07
C ASN A 77 6.44 -14.64 -3.97
N SER A 78 6.19 -13.73 -4.90
CA SER A 78 7.19 -13.18 -5.80
C SER A 78 7.50 -11.70 -5.51
N GLN A 79 8.65 -11.25 -6.00
CA GLN A 79 9.07 -9.87 -5.91
C GLN A 79 8.13 -8.93 -6.66
N GLU A 80 7.70 -9.34 -7.84
CA GLU A 80 6.80 -8.62 -8.73
C GLU A 80 5.42 -8.46 -8.07
N LYS A 81 4.88 -9.53 -7.48
CA LYS A 81 3.61 -9.49 -6.74
C LYS A 81 3.67 -8.57 -5.54
N LEU A 82 4.80 -8.52 -4.83
CA LEU A 82 5.00 -7.56 -3.75
C LEU A 82 5.13 -6.12 -4.26
N ASN A 83 5.74 -5.91 -5.43
CA ASN A 83 5.80 -4.60 -6.05
C ASN A 83 4.40 -4.11 -6.47
N GLU A 84 3.62 -4.96 -7.15
CA GLU A 84 2.22 -4.68 -7.52
C GLU A 84 1.39 -4.31 -6.27
N LEU A 85 1.53 -5.08 -5.19
CA LEU A 85 0.89 -4.77 -3.92
C LEU A 85 1.34 -3.42 -3.36
N ALA A 86 2.64 -3.14 -3.33
CA ALA A 86 3.17 -1.88 -2.81
C ALA A 86 2.64 -0.65 -3.58
N ILE A 87 2.54 -0.76 -4.90
CA ILE A 87 2.01 0.30 -5.77
C ILE A 87 0.49 0.44 -5.59
N SER A 88 -0.27 -0.66 -5.56
CA SER A 88 -1.71 -0.59 -5.34
C SER A 88 -2.06 0.07 -4.00
N LEU A 89 -1.30 -0.22 -2.94
CA LEU A 89 -1.45 0.44 -1.64
C LEU A 89 -1.08 1.93 -1.69
N LEU A 90 -0.06 2.34 -2.44
CA LEU A 90 0.24 3.77 -2.66
C LEU A 90 -0.94 4.48 -3.34
N SER A 91 -1.53 3.86 -4.36
CA SER A 91 -2.70 4.38 -5.06
C SER A 91 -3.88 4.53 -4.10
N GLN A 92 -4.17 3.51 -3.30
CA GLN A 92 -5.20 3.58 -2.26
C GLN A 92 -4.93 4.73 -1.28
N LEU A 93 -3.71 4.84 -0.75
CA LEU A 93 -3.33 5.94 0.15
C LEU A 93 -3.50 7.32 -0.50
N LEU A 94 -3.21 7.47 -1.80
CA LEU A 94 -3.45 8.71 -2.52
C LEU A 94 -4.93 9.09 -2.52
N PHE A 95 -5.84 8.13 -2.79
CA PHE A 95 -7.28 8.37 -2.75
C PHE A 95 -7.77 8.77 -1.35
N CYS A 96 -7.09 8.31 -0.30
CA CYS A 96 -7.39 8.63 1.10
C CYS A 96 -7.02 10.06 1.51
N THR A 97 -6.28 10.79 0.68
CA THR A 97 -5.84 12.15 1.00
C THR A 97 -6.93 13.22 0.79
N GLY A 98 -7.94 12.95 -0.05
CA GLY A 98 -9.06 13.87 -0.33
C GLY A 98 -10.01 14.13 0.85
N THR A 99 -10.97 15.03 0.67
CA THR A 99 -11.98 15.43 1.69
C THR A 99 -12.76 14.23 2.23
N SER A 100 -13.22 13.34 1.33
CA SER A 100 -13.91 12.08 1.67
C SER A 100 -12.97 10.87 1.79
N GLY A 101 -11.65 11.10 1.83
CA GLY A 101 -10.65 10.03 1.78
C GLY A 101 -10.71 9.02 2.94
N ARG A 102 -11.07 9.48 4.14
CA ARG A 102 -11.28 8.61 5.32
C ARG A 102 -12.42 7.62 5.14
N GLN A 103 -13.55 8.10 4.61
CA GLN A 103 -14.72 7.25 4.34
C GLN A 103 -14.40 6.23 3.25
N ARG A 104 -13.72 6.66 2.18
CA ARG A 104 -13.30 5.75 1.09
C ARG A 104 -12.34 4.67 1.57
N LEU A 105 -11.37 5.02 2.42
CA LEU A 105 -10.46 4.02 3.00
C LEU A 105 -11.23 2.99 3.82
N TRP A 106 -12.12 3.47 4.70
CA TRP A 106 -12.96 2.60 5.51
C TRP A 106 -13.79 1.66 4.64
N THR A 107 -14.52 2.17 3.64
CA THR A 107 -15.29 1.35 2.70
C THR A 107 -14.41 0.34 1.96
N SER A 108 -13.22 0.74 1.47
CA SER A 108 -12.33 -0.17 0.74
C SER A 108 -11.80 -1.35 1.57
N LEU A 109 -11.76 -1.21 2.90
CA LEU A 109 -11.38 -2.31 3.79
C LEU A 109 -12.45 -3.40 3.88
N PHE A 110 -13.71 -3.06 3.62
CA PHE A 110 -14.85 -3.99 3.71
C PHE A 110 -15.42 -4.40 2.34
N ASP A 111 -15.20 -3.62 1.28
CA ASP A 111 -15.67 -3.93 -0.08
C ASP A 111 -15.07 -5.24 -0.64
N GLY A 112 -13.90 -5.66 -0.16
CA GLY A 112 -13.30 -6.95 -0.52
C GLY A 112 -13.72 -8.15 0.34
N GLU A 113 -14.61 -7.96 1.33
CA GLU A 113 -15.14 -9.03 2.20
C GLU A 113 -16.61 -9.39 1.89
N LEU A 114 -17.29 -8.64 1.01
CA LEU A 114 -18.69 -8.87 0.59
C LEU A 114 -18.80 -9.46 -0.84
N SER A 115 -17.79 -10.21 -1.30
CA SER A 115 -17.83 -10.98 -2.56
C SER A 115 -17.40 -12.42 -2.34
#